data_AF-G5AW09-F1
#
_entry.id   AF-G5AW09-F1
#
_cell.length_a   1.000
_cell.length_b   1.000
_cell.length_c   1.000
_cell.angle_alpha   90.00
_cell.angle_beta   90.00
_cell.angle_gamma   90.00
#
_symmetry.space_group_name_H-M   'P 1'
#
loop_
_entity.id
_entity.type
_entity.pdbx_description
1 polymer ?
#
loop_
_entity_poly.entity_id
_entity_poly.type
_entity_poly.pdbx_seq_one_letter_code
_entity_poly.pdbx_strand_id
1 'polypeptide(L)'
;MSQLRATHPGLLVCTVICILIFLYVRNLTPEEPEEEPTHPAVVECGFYPDELCSALFEGKGVASQIAKFCKNPHGSKVLAYLHKPGNCSRTSQRLRFITRPLSVEEGNFSLAYIITPPKELAMFVQLLRAIYVPQNVYCIHVDKKAQKKYKTTVKGLVSCFENIFISSKRQKVAYSGLRRLQVDINCMKDLVHSKFQWNYVINLCREDFPIKTNKEIIHYIRSKWNDKSITPGVMQPSTTKFKTSQSHPESSPTGSIYASPNERFKYEPPHNLTIYFGSAYYVLRRKFVDFILTDVRAKDMLQWSRDIHSPERHYWVILNRLKDAPGATPDAGWEGDVRAIKWRPEEGKGHDGCRERMFLGPLPVEQSISVSADHQYVTVVTISVYVC
;
A
#
# COMPACT_ATOMS: atom_id res chain seq x y z
N MET A 1 28.47 -68.55 -46.63
CA MET A 1 27.58 -68.01 -45.57
C MET A 1 28.46 -67.48 -44.45
N SER A 2 28.48 -66.16 -44.29
CA SER A 2 29.43 -65.42 -43.45
C SER A 2 29.11 -65.58 -41.96
N GLN A 3 30.07 -66.12 -41.20
CA GLN A 3 30.06 -66.21 -39.74
C GLN A 3 30.34 -64.82 -39.15
N LEU A 4 29.33 -64.19 -38.54
CA LEU A 4 29.47 -62.94 -37.80
C LEU A 4 30.23 -63.20 -36.49
N ARG A 5 31.52 -62.89 -36.53
CA ARG A 5 32.45 -62.84 -35.40
C ARG A 5 32.03 -61.69 -34.48
N ALA A 6 31.36 -61.99 -33.37
CA ALA A 6 31.14 -61.03 -32.30
C ALA A 6 32.51 -60.64 -31.73
N THR A 7 32.94 -59.40 -31.95
CA THR A 7 34.20 -58.89 -31.46
C THR A 7 34.10 -58.70 -29.93
N HIS A 8 35.10 -59.24 -29.22
CA HIS A 8 35.29 -59.18 -27.77
C HIS A 8 35.04 -57.82 -27.06
N PRO A 9 35.16 -56.63 -27.70
CA PRO A 9 34.84 -55.35 -27.04
C PRO A 9 33.34 -55.12 -26.83
N GLY A 10 32.47 -55.65 -27.70
CA GLY A 10 31.03 -55.38 -27.66
C GLY A 10 30.33 -56.04 -26.46
N LEU A 11 30.79 -57.23 -26.07
CA LEU A 11 30.25 -57.93 -24.90
C LEU A 11 30.61 -57.22 -23.59
N LEU A 12 31.83 -56.65 -23.52
CA LEU A 12 32.36 -55.92 -22.37
C LEU A 12 31.65 -54.58 -22.15
N VAL A 13 31.28 -53.90 -23.24
CA VAL A 13 30.48 -52.66 -23.16
C VAL A 13 29.06 -52.96 -22.67
N CYS A 14 28.43 -54.03 -23.17
CA CYS A 14 27.11 -54.44 -22.69
C CYS A 14 27.12 -54.84 -21.22
N THR A 15 28.13 -55.57 -20.74
CA THR A 15 28.20 -55.96 -19.32
C THR A 15 28.40 -54.75 -18.41
N VAL A 16 29.23 -53.78 -18.80
CA VAL A 16 29.42 -52.54 -18.02
C VAL A 16 28.14 -51.70 -17.98
N ILE A 17 27.41 -51.58 -19.09
CA ILE A 17 26.12 -50.86 -19.13
C ILE A 17 25.09 -51.56 -18.23
N CYS A 18 24.99 -52.89 -18.29
CA CYS A 18 24.09 -53.65 -17.42
C CYS A 18 24.44 -53.50 -15.94
N ILE A 19 25.72 -53.48 -15.58
CA ILE A 19 26.16 -53.26 -14.20
C ILE A 19 25.82 -51.84 -13.74
N LEU A 20 26.02 -50.82 -14.58
CA LEU A 20 25.66 -49.43 -14.25
C LEU A 20 24.15 -49.26 -14.07
N ILE A 21 23.32 -49.88 -14.92
CA ILE A 21 21.87 -49.88 -14.77
C ILE A 21 21.47 -50.61 -13.48
N PHE A 22 22.09 -51.76 -13.19
CA PHE A 22 21.79 -52.52 -11.97
C PHE A 22 22.17 -51.74 -10.70
N LEU A 23 23.31 -51.05 -10.70
CA LEU A 23 23.71 -50.17 -9.59
C LEU A 23 22.81 -48.94 -9.47
N TYR A 24 22.35 -48.38 -10.59
CA TYR A 24 21.40 -47.27 -10.60
C TYR A 24 20.04 -47.69 -10.01
N VAL A 25 19.50 -48.84 -10.43
CA VAL A 25 18.23 -49.39 -9.93
C VAL A 25 18.35 -49.80 -8.46
N ARG A 26 19.51 -50.30 -8.01
CA ARG A 26 19.72 -50.71 -6.62
C ARG A 26 19.93 -49.52 -5.66
N ASN A 27 20.36 -48.36 -6.18
CA ASN A 27 20.49 -47.11 -5.42
C ASN A 27 19.24 -46.22 -5.47
N LEU A 28 18.15 -46.66 -6.11
CA LEU A 28 16.83 -46.09 -5.88
C LEU A 28 16.34 -46.55 -4.51
N THR A 29 16.72 -45.79 -3.48
CA THR A 29 16.02 -45.81 -2.20
C THR A 29 14.54 -45.53 -2.47
N PRO A 30 13.60 -46.36 -1.98
CA PRO A 30 12.20 -45.97 -1.97
C PRO A 30 12.10 -44.64 -1.21
N GLU A 31 11.47 -43.63 -1.80
CA GLU A 31 10.96 -42.51 -1.01
C GLU A 31 10.04 -43.12 0.04
N GLU A 32 10.45 -43.06 1.31
CA GLU A 32 9.53 -43.28 2.41
C GLU A 32 8.34 -42.32 2.20
N PRO A 33 7.10 -42.77 2.36
CA PRO A 33 5.98 -41.84 2.35
C PRO A 33 6.23 -40.82 3.46
N GLU A 34 6.40 -39.55 3.10
CA GLU A 34 6.39 -38.45 4.06
C GLU A 34 5.10 -38.57 4.88
N GLU A 35 5.22 -38.97 6.15
CA GLU A 35 4.13 -38.83 7.10
C GLU A 35 3.77 -37.35 7.17
N GLU A 36 2.67 -37.01 6.51
CA GLU A 36 2.04 -35.71 6.62
C GLU A 36 1.83 -35.44 8.12
N PRO A 37 2.38 -34.35 8.70
CA PRO A 37 2.16 -34.05 10.09
C PRO A 37 0.65 -33.98 10.28
N THR A 38 0.11 -34.76 11.21
CA THR A 38 -1.29 -34.68 11.63
C THR A 38 -1.53 -33.35 12.32
N HIS A 39 -1.57 -32.29 11.52
CA HIS A 39 -2.14 -31.03 11.91
C HIS A 39 -3.63 -31.26 12.09
N PRO A 40 -4.24 -30.78 13.20
CA PRO A 40 -5.68 -30.85 13.34
C PRO A 40 -6.32 -30.23 12.10
N ALA A 41 -7.29 -30.94 11.52
CA ALA A 41 -7.98 -30.52 10.31
C ALA A 41 -8.41 -29.06 10.45
N VAL A 42 -7.76 -28.18 9.67
CA VAL A 42 -7.97 -26.74 9.70
C VAL A 42 -9.45 -26.47 9.43
N VAL A 43 -10.16 -25.97 10.43
CA VAL A 43 -11.62 -25.78 10.40
C VAL A 43 -11.96 -24.70 9.38
N GLU A 44 -12.81 -25.02 8.39
CA GLU A 44 -13.49 -23.98 7.62
C GLU A 44 -14.40 -23.22 8.59
N CYS A 45 -14.08 -21.95 8.89
CA CYS A 45 -14.90 -21.09 9.74
C CYS A 45 -16.21 -20.63 9.05
N GLY A 46 -16.80 -21.53 8.28
CA GLY A 46 -17.95 -21.33 7.40
C GLY A 46 -19.31 -21.37 8.10
N PHE A 47 -19.39 -21.29 9.43
CA PHE A 47 -20.69 -21.31 10.13
C PHE A 47 -21.03 -20.07 10.96
N TYR A 48 -20.06 -19.20 11.31
CA TYR A 48 -20.34 -17.98 12.08
C TYR A 48 -19.41 -16.80 11.72
N PRO A 49 -19.38 -16.36 10.45
CA PRO A 49 -18.54 -15.23 10.06
C PRO A 49 -18.94 -13.94 10.78
N ASP A 50 -20.24 -13.70 11.03
CA ASP A 50 -20.72 -12.45 11.61
C ASP A 50 -20.44 -12.37 13.12
N GLU A 51 -20.62 -13.48 13.84
CA GLU A 51 -20.31 -13.54 15.28
C GLU A 51 -18.80 -13.50 15.53
N LEU A 52 -18.01 -14.20 14.71
CA LEU A 52 -16.55 -14.13 14.77
C LEU A 52 -16.05 -12.72 14.42
N CYS A 53 -16.60 -12.10 13.37
CA CYS A 53 -16.26 -10.70 13.03
C CYS A 53 -16.65 -9.76 14.16
N SER A 54 -17.86 -9.88 14.71
CA SER A 54 -18.33 -9.04 15.82
C SER A 54 -17.43 -9.21 17.05
N ALA A 55 -17.06 -10.44 17.40
CA ALA A 55 -16.14 -10.72 18.49
C ALA A 55 -14.72 -10.16 18.23
N LEU A 56 -14.25 -10.19 16.98
CA LEU A 56 -12.98 -9.56 16.60
C LEU A 56 -13.04 -8.03 16.71
N PHE A 57 -14.14 -7.40 16.29
CA PHE A 57 -14.35 -5.95 16.42
C PHE A 57 -14.49 -5.51 17.88
N GLU A 58 -15.09 -6.34 18.73
CA GLU A 58 -15.14 -6.15 20.19
C GLU A 58 -13.80 -6.47 20.88
N GLY A 59 -12.80 -6.93 20.13
CA GLY A 59 -11.46 -7.19 20.64
C GLY A 59 -11.35 -8.44 21.52
N LYS A 60 -12.31 -9.37 21.46
CA LYS A 60 -12.31 -10.62 22.25
C LYS A 60 -11.10 -11.49 21.87
N GLY A 61 -10.20 -11.73 22.83
CA GLY A 61 -8.91 -12.41 22.58
C GLY A 61 -9.03 -13.82 21.99
N VAL A 62 -10.08 -14.57 22.36
CA VAL A 62 -10.35 -15.92 21.83
C VAL A 62 -10.69 -15.88 20.33
N ALA A 63 -11.35 -14.82 19.86
CA ALA A 63 -11.72 -14.67 18.46
C ALA A 63 -10.48 -14.58 17.55
N SER A 64 -9.42 -13.88 17.99
CA SER A 64 -8.15 -13.82 17.25
C SER A 64 -7.45 -15.16 17.17
N GLN A 65 -7.57 -16.02 18.18
CA GLN A 65 -7.02 -17.37 18.14
C GLN A 65 -7.79 -18.25 17.16
N ILE A 66 -9.13 -18.20 17.20
CA ILE A 66 -10.00 -18.93 16.26
C ILE A 66 -9.73 -18.49 14.81
N ALA A 67 -9.61 -17.18 14.58
CA ALA A 67 -9.34 -16.62 13.25
C ALA A 67 -8.06 -17.17 12.60
N LYS A 68 -7.01 -17.46 13.39
CA LYS A 68 -5.75 -18.03 12.89
C LYS A 68 -5.90 -19.44 12.30
N PHE A 69 -6.88 -20.20 12.77
CA PHE A 69 -7.17 -21.55 12.27
C PHE A 69 -8.22 -21.55 11.16
N CYS A 70 -8.77 -20.39 10.79
CA CYS A 70 -9.72 -20.29 9.70
C CYS A 70 -9.01 -20.31 8.35
N LYS A 71 -9.35 -21.28 7.49
CA LYS A 71 -9.05 -21.15 6.05
C LYS A 71 -9.76 -19.91 5.49
N ASN A 72 -9.13 -19.21 4.55
CA ASN A 72 -9.77 -18.16 3.74
C ASN A 72 -10.24 -18.75 2.40
N PRO A 73 -11.44 -19.36 2.30
CA PRO A 73 -11.95 -19.92 1.05
C PRO A 73 -12.31 -18.84 0.01
N HIS A 74 -12.28 -17.55 0.37
CA HIS A 74 -12.72 -16.47 -0.52
C HIS A 74 -11.64 -16.04 -1.53
N GLY A 75 -10.36 -16.11 -1.18
CA GLY A 75 -9.27 -15.72 -2.10
C GLY A 75 -9.28 -16.54 -3.40
N SER A 76 -9.47 -17.85 -3.29
CA SER A 76 -9.55 -18.79 -4.42
C SER A 76 -10.79 -18.58 -5.28
N LYS A 77 -11.95 -18.23 -4.69
CA LYS A 77 -13.18 -17.88 -5.45
C LYS A 77 -13.03 -16.58 -6.24
N VAL A 78 -12.41 -15.54 -5.65
CA VAL A 78 -12.17 -14.25 -6.32
C VAL A 78 -11.27 -14.43 -7.54
N LEU A 79 -10.17 -15.19 -7.40
CA LEU A 79 -9.27 -15.48 -8.52
C LEU A 79 -9.97 -16.25 -9.64
N ALA A 80 -10.87 -17.18 -9.31
CA ALA A 80 -11.65 -17.92 -10.31
C ALA A 80 -12.56 -17.01 -11.15
N TYR A 81 -13.11 -15.94 -10.58
CA TYR A 81 -13.92 -14.96 -11.32
C TYR A 81 -13.11 -14.09 -12.27
N LEU A 82 -11.82 -13.86 -11.97
CA LEU A 82 -10.96 -12.97 -12.74
C LEU A 82 -10.20 -13.70 -13.87
N HIS A 83 -10.00 -15.01 -13.74
CA HIS A 83 -9.25 -15.80 -14.72
C HIS A 83 -10.10 -16.28 -15.91
N LYS A 84 -11.43 -16.15 -15.86
CA LYS A 84 -12.31 -16.43 -17.00
C LYS A 84 -12.77 -15.12 -17.65
N PRO A 85 -12.64 -14.97 -18.99
CA PRO A 85 -13.27 -13.85 -19.69
C PRO A 85 -14.78 -13.90 -19.39
N GLY A 86 -15.28 -12.87 -18.71
CA GLY A 86 -16.66 -12.82 -18.24
C GLY A 86 -17.28 -11.48 -18.59
N ASN A 87 -18.59 -11.48 -18.81
CA ASN A 87 -19.38 -10.27 -18.95
C ASN A 87 -19.19 -9.37 -17.71
N CYS A 88 -18.85 -8.09 -17.92
CA CYS A 88 -18.60 -7.12 -16.85
C CYS A 88 -19.75 -6.99 -15.85
N SER A 89 -21.01 -7.12 -16.29
CA SER A 89 -22.17 -7.16 -15.40
C SER A 89 -22.08 -8.35 -14.43
N ARG A 90 -21.74 -9.53 -14.94
CA ARG A 90 -21.58 -10.75 -14.13
C ARG A 90 -20.38 -10.66 -13.19
N THR A 91 -19.28 -10.06 -13.64
CA THR A 91 -18.08 -9.83 -12.80
C THR A 91 -18.41 -8.88 -11.66
N SER A 92 -19.08 -7.76 -11.94
CA SER A 92 -19.51 -6.77 -10.94
C SER A 92 -20.44 -7.40 -9.89
N GLN A 93 -21.44 -8.16 -10.33
CA GLN A 93 -22.37 -8.87 -9.45
C GLN A 93 -21.68 -9.93 -8.59
N ARG A 94 -20.82 -10.77 -9.18
CA ARG A 94 -20.10 -11.84 -8.45
C ARG A 94 -19.13 -11.29 -7.42
N LEU A 95 -18.45 -10.19 -7.75
CA LEU A 95 -17.55 -9.51 -6.84
C LEU A 95 -18.28 -8.60 -5.85
N ARG A 96 -19.60 -8.41 -6.01
CA ARG A 96 -20.47 -7.59 -5.14
C ARG A 96 -20.02 -6.13 -5.07
N PHE A 97 -19.75 -5.52 -6.22
CA PHE A 97 -19.47 -4.08 -6.29
C PHE A 97 -20.76 -3.26 -6.09
N ILE A 98 -20.62 -2.11 -5.43
CA ILE A 98 -21.70 -1.12 -5.30
C ILE A 98 -21.93 -0.48 -6.67
N THR A 99 -23.16 -0.51 -7.18
CA THR A 99 -23.48 -0.04 -8.54
C THR A 99 -24.21 1.30 -8.57
N ARG A 100 -24.59 1.87 -7.42
CA ARG A 100 -25.24 3.19 -7.28
C ARG A 100 -24.76 3.90 -6.02
N PRO A 101 -24.79 5.25 -5.97
CA PRO A 101 -24.54 5.99 -4.73
C PRO A 101 -25.49 5.52 -3.62
N LEU A 102 -24.98 5.39 -2.38
CA LEU A 102 -25.76 4.90 -1.24
C LEU A 102 -26.50 6.02 -0.50
N SER A 103 -26.18 7.29 -0.78
CA SER A 103 -26.87 8.46 -0.25
C SER A 103 -26.75 9.67 -1.17
N VAL A 104 -27.62 10.67 -0.99
CA VAL A 104 -27.57 11.95 -1.73
C VAL A 104 -26.28 12.72 -1.45
N GLU A 105 -25.81 12.69 -0.19
CA GLU A 105 -24.54 13.31 0.20
C GLU A 105 -23.37 12.72 -0.60
N GLU A 106 -23.29 11.40 -0.68
CA GLU A 106 -22.25 10.71 -1.43
C GLU A 106 -22.40 10.93 -2.94
N GLY A 107 -23.62 11.02 -3.47
CA GLY A 107 -23.86 11.32 -4.89
C GLY A 107 -23.41 12.72 -5.31
N ASN A 108 -23.41 13.69 -4.39
CA ASN A 108 -23.07 15.08 -4.64
C ASN A 108 -21.62 15.44 -4.28
N PHE A 109 -20.82 14.49 -3.78
CA PHE A 109 -19.44 14.71 -3.38
C PHE A 109 -18.58 13.55 -3.83
N SER A 110 -17.77 13.78 -4.86
CA SER A 110 -16.96 12.73 -5.50
C SER A 110 -15.51 12.77 -5.02
N LEU A 111 -14.98 11.60 -4.68
CA LEU A 111 -13.58 11.40 -4.34
C LEU A 111 -12.82 10.79 -5.52
N ALA A 112 -11.57 11.19 -5.68
CA ALA A 112 -10.60 10.53 -6.52
C ALA A 112 -9.65 9.68 -5.67
N TYR A 113 -9.21 8.55 -6.20
CA TYR A 113 -8.21 7.69 -5.59
C TYR A 113 -7.05 7.44 -6.53
N ILE A 114 -5.84 7.53 -5.98
CA ILE A 114 -4.61 7.08 -6.64
C ILE A 114 -4.20 5.78 -5.97
N ILE A 115 -4.17 4.68 -6.70
CA ILE A 115 -3.97 3.36 -6.12
C ILE A 115 -2.74 2.72 -6.74
N THR A 116 -1.74 2.43 -5.91
CA THR A 116 -0.69 1.47 -6.25
C THR A 116 -1.10 0.10 -5.71
N PRO A 117 -1.60 -0.82 -6.56
CA PRO A 117 -2.27 -2.01 -6.09
C PRO A 117 -1.29 -3.02 -5.46
N PRO A 118 -1.74 -3.80 -4.47
CA PRO A 118 -0.96 -4.91 -3.91
C PRO A 118 -0.50 -5.91 -4.98
N LYS A 119 0.63 -6.58 -4.73
CA LYS A 119 1.13 -7.63 -5.64
C LYS A 119 0.13 -8.79 -5.77
N GLU A 120 -0.58 -9.08 -4.68
CA GLU A 120 -1.63 -10.09 -4.67
C GLU A 120 -2.93 -9.54 -5.24
N LEU A 121 -3.46 -10.23 -6.25
CA LEU A 121 -4.66 -9.79 -6.96
C LEU A 121 -5.91 -9.84 -6.08
N ALA A 122 -6.02 -10.84 -5.19
CA ALA A 122 -7.15 -10.96 -4.28
C ALA A 122 -7.24 -9.76 -3.32
N MET A 123 -6.10 -9.34 -2.76
CA MET A 123 -6.02 -8.13 -1.93
C MET A 123 -6.41 -6.87 -2.72
N PHE A 124 -5.95 -6.74 -3.97
CA PHE A 124 -6.33 -5.58 -4.78
C PHE A 124 -7.84 -5.53 -5.02
N VAL A 125 -8.46 -6.66 -5.33
CA VAL A 125 -9.91 -6.74 -5.54
C VAL A 125 -10.67 -6.45 -4.25
N GLN A 126 -10.16 -6.92 -3.11
CA GLN A 126 -10.76 -6.65 -1.80
C GLN A 126 -10.70 -5.16 -1.45
N LEU A 127 -9.54 -4.52 -1.63
CA LEU A 127 -9.37 -3.07 -1.46
C LEU A 127 -10.31 -2.31 -2.39
N LEU A 128 -10.26 -2.61 -3.69
CA LEU A 128 -11.07 -1.93 -4.69
C LEU A 128 -12.56 -2.05 -4.35
N ARG A 129 -13.03 -3.25 -3.98
CA ARG A 129 -14.43 -3.46 -3.55
C ARG A 129 -14.80 -2.63 -2.33
N ALA A 130 -13.89 -2.50 -1.36
CA ALA A 130 -14.16 -1.78 -0.12
C ALA A 130 -14.31 -0.26 -0.32
N ILE A 131 -13.61 0.31 -1.32
CA ILE A 131 -13.64 1.76 -1.59
C ILE A 131 -14.48 2.15 -2.82
N TYR A 132 -14.91 1.18 -3.64
CA TYR A 132 -15.57 1.46 -4.91
C TYR A 132 -17.00 1.96 -4.71
N VAL A 133 -17.28 3.14 -5.28
CA VAL A 133 -18.62 3.67 -5.52
C VAL A 133 -18.64 4.32 -6.91
N PRO A 134 -19.77 4.30 -7.63
CA PRO A 134 -19.81 4.67 -9.05
C PRO A 134 -19.57 6.17 -9.34
N GLN A 135 -19.77 7.04 -8.36
CA GLN A 135 -19.58 8.48 -8.51
C GLN A 135 -18.14 8.95 -8.25
N ASN A 136 -17.30 8.12 -7.65
CA ASN A 136 -15.88 8.40 -7.40
C ASN A 136 -15.03 8.08 -8.63
N VAL A 137 -13.74 8.44 -8.63
CA VAL A 137 -12.81 8.22 -9.75
C VAL A 137 -11.55 7.51 -9.25
N TYR A 138 -11.04 6.54 -10.00
CA TYR A 138 -9.93 5.69 -9.56
C TYR A 138 -8.83 5.62 -10.61
N CYS A 139 -7.66 6.19 -10.31
CA CYS A 139 -6.45 6.00 -11.08
C CYS A 139 -5.62 4.84 -10.51
N ILE A 140 -5.42 3.80 -11.30
CA ILE A 140 -4.65 2.62 -10.91
C ILE A 140 -3.26 2.69 -11.52
N HIS A 141 -2.22 2.72 -10.70
CA HIS A 141 -0.84 2.61 -11.15
C HIS A 141 -0.38 1.16 -11.15
N VAL A 142 -0.23 0.54 -12.33
CA VAL A 142 0.33 -0.82 -12.41
C VAL A 142 1.82 -0.76 -12.67
N ASP A 143 2.61 -1.27 -11.72
CA ASP A 143 4.07 -1.28 -11.78
C ASP A 143 4.59 -1.89 -13.09
N LYS A 144 5.53 -1.19 -13.74
CA LYS A 144 6.20 -1.66 -14.95
C LYS A 144 6.92 -3.00 -14.73
N LYS A 145 7.34 -3.35 -13.51
CA LYS A 145 7.95 -4.65 -13.18
C LYS A 145 6.96 -5.78 -12.91
N ALA A 146 5.66 -5.49 -12.76
CA ALA A 146 4.68 -6.54 -12.46
C ALA A 146 4.61 -7.59 -13.57
N GLN A 147 4.27 -8.83 -13.20
CA GLN A 147 4.13 -9.94 -14.15
C GLN A 147 3.08 -9.63 -15.23
N LYS A 148 3.30 -10.13 -16.45
CA LYS A 148 2.38 -9.91 -17.58
C LYS A 148 0.96 -10.38 -17.25
N LYS A 149 0.81 -11.56 -16.63
CA LYS A 149 -0.49 -12.11 -16.20
C LYS A 149 -1.22 -11.14 -15.27
N TYR A 150 -0.56 -10.67 -14.22
CA TYR A 150 -1.13 -9.69 -13.28
C TYR A 150 -1.60 -8.42 -14.00
N LYS A 151 -0.75 -7.84 -14.87
CA LYS A 151 -1.11 -6.64 -15.66
C LYS A 151 -2.34 -6.86 -16.54
N THR A 152 -2.41 -7.99 -17.22
CA THR A 152 -3.56 -8.34 -18.08
C THR A 152 -4.82 -8.51 -17.25
N THR A 153 -4.75 -9.20 -16.11
CA THR A 153 -5.91 -9.42 -15.25
C THR A 153 -6.41 -8.13 -14.62
N VAL A 154 -5.51 -7.28 -14.11
CA VAL A 154 -5.89 -5.95 -13.60
C VAL A 154 -6.53 -5.11 -14.71
N LYS A 155 -5.95 -5.08 -15.92
CA LYS A 155 -6.53 -4.36 -17.06
C LYS A 155 -7.93 -4.86 -17.40
N GLY A 156 -8.14 -6.18 -17.44
CA GLY A 156 -9.45 -6.77 -17.73
C GLY A 156 -10.50 -6.47 -16.65
N LEU A 157 -10.11 -6.47 -15.38
CA LEU A 157 -11.00 -6.10 -14.28
C LEU A 157 -11.43 -4.63 -14.37
N VAL A 158 -10.46 -3.72 -14.47
CA VAL A 158 -10.75 -2.28 -14.40
C VAL A 158 -11.48 -1.77 -15.65
N SER A 159 -11.31 -2.44 -16.81
CA SER A 159 -12.07 -2.10 -18.03
C SER A 159 -13.58 -2.30 -17.90
N CYS A 160 -14.05 -2.97 -16.85
CA CYS A 160 -15.48 -3.12 -16.57
C CYS A 160 -16.14 -1.90 -15.91
N PHE A 161 -15.35 -0.89 -15.54
CA PHE A 161 -15.82 0.28 -14.82
C PHE A 161 -15.40 1.53 -15.57
N GLU A 162 -16.36 2.41 -15.87
CA GLU A 162 -16.07 3.64 -16.62
C GLU A 162 -15.23 4.64 -15.83
N ASN A 163 -15.37 4.64 -14.50
CA ASN A 163 -14.75 5.56 -13.56
C ASN A 163 -13.41 5.05 -13.00
N ILE A 164 -12.88 3.94 -13.55
CA ILE A 164 -11.57 3.40 -13.20
C ILE A 164 -10.70 3.39 -14.45
N PHE A 165 -9.47 3.89 -14.34
CA PHE A 165 -8.50 3.83 -15.44
C PHE A 165 -7.11 3.51 -14.93
N ILE A 166 -6.27 2.94 -15.79
CA ILE A 166 -4.85 2.72 -15.51
C ILE A 166 -4.09 3.97 -15.92
N SER A 167 -3.17 4.45 -15.06
CA SER A 167 -2.36 5.63 -15.38
C SER A 167 -1.67 5.49 -16.73
N SER A 168 -1.69 6.58 -17.50
CA SER A 168 -1.09 6.69 -18.83
C SER A 168 0.43 6.45 -18.80
N LYS A 169 1.09 6.84 -17.71
CA LYS A 169 2.54 6.70 -17.53
C LYS A 169 2.89 5.66 -16.47
N ARG A 170 3.40 4.52 -16.93
CA ARG A 170 3.87 3.43 -16.06
C ARG A 170 5.30 3.65 -15.60
N GLN A 171 5.48 3.65 -14.28
CA GLN A 171 6.76 3.80 -13.61
C GLN A 171 7.21 2.44 -13.05
N LYS A 172 8.53 2.21 -12.96
CA LYS A 172 9.06 1.13 -12.11
C LYS A 172 8.97 1.64 -10.67
N VAL A 173 8.03 1.12 -9.88
CA VAL A 173 7.77 1.64 -8.52
C VAL A 173 8.91 1.20 -7.60
N ALA A 174 9.34 2.10 -6.73
CA ALA A 174 10.18 1.82 -5.56
C ALA A 174 9.33 2.04 -4.30
N TYR A 175 9.73 1.43 -3.18
CA TYR A 175 8.99 1.56 -1.90
C TYR A 175 8.93 3.02 -1.44
N SER A 176 10.04 3.75 -1.58
CA SER A 176 10.18 5.17 -1.33
C SER A 176 10.91 5.87 -2.48
N GLY A 177 10.99 7.19 -2.44
CA GLY A 177 11.81 7.97 -3.37
C GLY A 177 11.02 8.68 -4.47
N LEU A 178 11.72 9.45 -5.29
CA LEU A 178 11.16 10.23 -6.40
C LEU A 178 10.20 9.43 -7.32
N ARG A 179 10.49 8.15 -7.55
CA ARG A 179 9.63 7.31 -8.39
C ARG A 179 8.25 7.10 -7.79
N ARG A 180 8.14 7.00 -6.46
CA ARG A 180 6.86 6.89 -5.73
C ARG A 180 6.09 8.21 -5.80
N LEU A 181 6.76 9.34 -5.65
CA LEU A 181 6.17 10.67 -5.86
C LEU A 181 5.66 10.84 -7.32
N GLN A 182 6.44 10.42 -8.31
CA GLN A 182 6.09 10.55 -9.72
C GLN A 182 4.87 9.71 -10.11
N VAL A 183 4.62 8.58 -9.45
CA VAL A 183 3.42 7.76 -9.63
C VAL A 183 2.16 8.60 -9.37
N ASP A 184 2.14 9.29 -8.24
CA ASP A 184 1.00 10.11 -7.84
C ASP A 184 0.80 11.28 -8.80
N ILE A 185 1.89 11.97 -9.16
CA ILE A 185 1.83 13.09 -10.11
C ILE A 185 1.33 12.64 -11.49
N ASN A 186 1.69 11.43 -11.94
CA ASN A 186 1.19 10.89 -13.20
C ASN A 186 -0.31 10.62 -13.13
N CYS A 187 -0.79 10.02 -12.03
CA CYS A 187 -2.21 9.82 -11.82
C CYS A 187 -2.97 11.15 -11.69
N MET A 188 -2.42 12.15 -11.01
CA MET A 188 -3.01 13.49 -10.94
C MET A 188 -3.19 14.11 -12.33
N LYS A 189 -2.19 13.98 -13.21
CA LYS A 189 -2.29 14.43 -14.61
C LYS A 189 -3.42 13.75 -15.36
N ASP A 190 -3.63 12.47 -15.13
CA ASP A 190 -4.73 11.74 -15.76
C ASP A 190 -6.09 12.13 -15.13
N LEU A 191 -6.15 12.28 -13.80
CA LEU A 191 -7.36 12.60 -13.04
C LEU A 191 -7.93 13.98 -13.37
N VAL A 192 -7.10 15.01 -13.57
CA VAL A 192 -7.60 16.36 -13.92
C VAL A 192 -8.29 16.40 -15.29
N HIS A 193 -7.97 15.46 -16.19
CA HIS A 193 -8.59 15.28 -17.50
C HIS A 193 -9.70 14.20 -17.51
N SER A 194 -10.05 13.64 -16.35
CA SER A 194 -11.13 12.67 -16.24
C SER A 194 -12.46 13.27 -16.69
N LYS A 195 -13.30 12.46 -17.37
CA LYS A 195 -14.69 12.83 -17.69
C LYS A 195 -15.55 13.00 -16.44
N PHE A 196 -15.13 12.41 -15.32
CA PHE A 196 -15.80 12.51 -14.04
C PHE A 196 -15.20 13.65 -13.20
N GLN A 197 -16.06 14.53 -12.71
CA GLN A 197 -15.68 15.56 -11.75
C GLN A 197 -15.44 14.94 -10.37
N TRP A 198 -14.48 15.47 -9.64
CA TRP A 198 -14.12 15.04 -8.28
C TRP A 198 -13.65 16.22 -7.45
N ASN A 199 -13.80 16.14 -6.13
CA ASN A 199 -13.52 17.24 -5.19
C ASN A 199 -12.15 17.10 -4.53
N TYR A 200 -11.82 15.89 -4.09
CA TYR A 200 -10.60 15.56 -3.35
C TYR A 200 -9.95 14.28 -3.89
N VAL A 201 -8.62 14.21 -3.85
CA VAL A 201 -7.87 13.00 -4.19
C VAL A 201 -7.17 12.43 -2.96
N ILE A 202 -7.22 11.11 -2.82
CA ILE A 202 -6.61 10.34 -1.73
C ILE A 202 -5.65 9.33 -2.33
N ASN A 203 -4.42 9.25 -1.82
CA ASN A 203 -3.46 8.26 -2.30
C ASN A 203 -3.40 7.01 -1.40
N LEU A 204 -3.42 5.84 -2.05
CA LEU A 204 -3.36 4.52 -1.46
C LEU A 204 -2.15 3.75 -2.00
N CYS A 205 -1.35 3.23 -1.08
CA CYS A 205 -0.27 2.29 -1.29
C CYS A 205 -0.76 0.84 -1.25
N ARG A 206 0.18 -0.09 -1.50
CA ARG A 206 -0.08 -1.51 -1.73
C ARG A 206 -0.77 -2.24 -0.59
N GLU A 207 -0.76 -1.67 0.60
CA GLU A 207 -0.96 -2.40 1.84
C GLU A 207 -2.13 -1.86 2.64
N ASP A 208 -2.89 -1.00 1.99
CA ASP A 208 -3.89 -0.14 2.60
C ASP A 208 -5.25 -0.78 2.61
N PHE A 209 -5.96 -0.68 3.75
CA PHE A 209 -7.35 -1.12 3.84
C PHE A 209 -8.28 -0.16 4.62
N PRO A 210 -9.39 0.33 4.02
CA PRO A 210 -10.22 1.37 4.63
C PRO A 210 -10.85 0.93 5.97
N ILE A 211 -10.91 1.86 6.92
CA ILE A 211 -11.54 1.70 8.26
C ILE A 211 -12.71 2.66 8.48
N LYS A 212 -13.17 3.26 7.38
CA LYS A 212 -14.34 4.13 7.29
C LYS A 212 -15.05 3.87 5.98
N THR A 213 -16.35 4.05 6.02
CA THR A 213 -17.22 4.09 4.85
C THR A 213 -16.96 5.35 4.01
N ASN A 214 -17.37 5.31 2.75
CA ASN A 214 -17.28 6.47 1.85
C ASN A 214 -18.02 7.70 2.42
N LYS A 215 -19.21 7.50 3.00
CA LYS A 215 -19.96 8.55 3.70
C LYS A 215 -19.19 9.18 4.85
N GLU A 216 -18.57 8.39 5.72
CA GLU A 216 -17.79 8.91 6.85
C GLU A 216 -16.56 9.71 6.39
N ILE A 217 -15.87 9.27 5.33
CA ILE A 217 -14.75 10.01 4.74
C ILE A 217 -15.22 11.38 4.22
N ILE A 218 -16.32 11.40 3.46
CA ILE A 218 -16.90 12.64 2.94
C ILE A 218 -17.30 13.57 4.08
N HIS A 219 -17.97 13.04 5.10
CA HIS A 219 -18.40 13.80 6.27
C HIS A 219 -17.20 14.42 7.00
N TYR A 220 -16.12 13.66 7.21
CA TYR A 220 -14.90 14.17 7.86
C TYR A 220 -14.27 15.32 7.07
N ILE A 221 -14.09 15.15 5.75
CA ILE A 221 -13.50 16.19 4.89
C ILE A 221 -14.37 17.44 4.93
N ARG A 222 -15.69 17.30 4.79
CA ARG A 222 -16.61 18.43 4.75
C ARG A 222 -16.75 19.15 6.09
N SER A 223 -16.67 18.44 7.21
CA SER A 223 -16.85 19.03 8.54
C SER A 223 -15.58 19.68 9.09
N LYS A 224 -14.41 19.06 8.90
CA LYS A 224 -13.15 19.54 9.47
C LYS A 224 -12.22 20.25 8.48
N TRP A 225 -12.29 19.88 7.21
CA TRP A 225 -11.32 20.27 6.19
C TRP A 225 -11.97 20.91 4.97
N ASN A 226 -13.16 21.52 5.16
CA ASN A 226 -13.87 22.15 4.07
C ASN A 226 -12.96 23.14 3.34
N ASP A 227 -12.89 23.00 2.02
CA ASP A 227 -12.05 23.81 1.13
C ASP A 227 -10.53 23.74 1.35
N LYS A 228 -10.02 22.90 2.27
CA LYS A 228 -8.61 22.75 2.64
C LYS A 228 -8.04 21.39 2.25
N SER A 229 -6.76 21.35 1.89
CA SER A 229 -5.99 20.12 1.66
C SER A 229 -5.33 19.65 2.95
N ILE A 230 -5.23 18.32 3.13
CA ILE A 230 -4.68 17.67 4.30
C ILE A 230 -3.31 17.07 3.96
N THR A 231 -2.26 17.62 4.56
CA THR A 231 -0.87 17.13 4.44
C THR A 231 -0.21 17.19 5.83
N PRO A 232 -0.32 16.12 6.63
CA PRO A 232 0.28 16.09 7.96
C PRO A 232 1.80 16.24 7.87
N GLY A 233 2.36 17.12 8.69
CA GLY A 233 3.80 17.35 8.76
C GLY A 233 4.16 18.68 9.43
N VAL A 234 5.38 18.75 9.93
CA VAL A 234 5.93 19.88 10.69
C VAL A 234 7.17 20.45 10.01
N MET A 235 7.53 21.68 10.38
CA MET A 235 8.76 22.31 9.91
C MET A 235 9.94 21.44 10.33
N GLN A 236 10.87 21.18 9.42
CA GLN A 236 12.08 20.46 9.77
C GLN A 236 12.93 21.35 10.69
N PRO A 237 13.30 20.91 11.91
CA PRO A 237 14.04 21.76 12.82
C PRO A 237 15.38 22.15 12.20
N SER A 238 15.64 23.45 12.11
CA SER A 238 16.95 23.98 11.71
C SER A 238 17.96 23.58 12.78
N THR A 239 19.08 22.97 12.40
CA THR A 239 20.16 22.65 13.32
C THR A 239 20.65 23.92 14.03
N THR A 240 20.21 24.15 15.26
CA THR A 240 20.83 25.14 16.13
C THR A 240 22.28 24.69 16.32
N LYS A 241 23.21 25.56 15.91
CA LYS A 241 24.66 25.42 16.05
C LYS A 241 24.99 24.69 17.36
N PHE A 242 25.57 23.49 17.27
CA PHE A 242 26.20 22.87 18.44
C PHE A 242 27.32 23.82 18.88
N LYS A 243 27.07 24.58 19.96
CA LYS A 243 28.14 25.17 20.75
C LYS A 243 28.94 24.01 21.32
N THR A 244 30.20 23.97 20.93
CA THR A 244 31.25 23.19 21.58
C THR A 244 31.25 23.48 23.08
N SER A 245 30.73 22.56 23.88
CA SER A 245 31.16 22.39 25.27
C SER A 245 31.34 20.90 25.52
N GLN A 246 32.60 20.50 25.60
CA GLN A 246 33.01 19.21 26.14
C GLN A 246 32.36 19.00 27.51
N SER A 247 31.46 18.04 27.60
CA SER A 247 31.18 17.27 28.82
C SER A 247 30.32 16.07 28.41
N HIS A 248 30.61 14.94 29.06
CA HIS A 248 30.21 13.58 28.70
C HIS A 248 28.74 13.41 28.28
N PRO A 249 28.44 12.55 27.28
CA PRO A 249 27.06 12.22 26.96
C PRO A 249 26.51 11.26 28.03
N GLU A 250 25.76 11.78 28.98
CA GLU A 250 24.77 10.98 29.69
C GLU A 250 23.72 10.51 28.68
N SER A 251 23.60 9.19 28.56
CA SER A 251 22.65 8.49 27.72
C SER A 251 21.21 8.82 28.13
N SER A 252 20.51 9.61 27.31
CA SER A 252 19.05 9.71 27.38
C SER A 252 18.43 8.53 26.59
N PRO A 253 17.43 7.81 27.15
CA PRO A 253 16.84 6.64 26.52
C PRO A 253 15.71 7.06 25.58
N THR A 254 16.02 7.78 24.52
CA THR A 254 15.07 8.03 23.42
C THR A 254 15.80 7.94 22.10
N GLY A 255 16.07 6.71 21.67
CA GLY A 255 16.70 6.42 20.38
C GLY A 255 15.76 6.70 19.22
N SER A 256 15.47 7.97 18.94
CA SER A 256 15.05 8.40 17.62
C SER A 256 16.27 8.30 16.71
N ILE A 257 16.30 7.27 15.87
CA ILE A 257 17.27 7.19 14.78
C ILE A 257 16.84 8.24 13.76
N TYR A 258 17.18 9.50 14.05
CA TYR A 258 17.24 10.57 13.06
C TYR A 258 18.17 10.06 11.95
N ALA A 259 17.70 10.07 10.70
CA ALA A 259 18.66 10.18 9.61
C ALA A 259 19.50 11.42 9.93
N SER A 260 20.80 11.22 10.12
CA SER A 260 21.71 12.24 10.62
C SER A 260 21.51 13.56 9.87
N PRO A 261 21.42 14.72 10.55
CA PRO A 261 21.33 16.05 9.93
C PRO A 261 22.54 16.43 9.04
N ASN A 262 23.50 15.52 8.89
CA ASN A 262 24.78 15.78 8.23
C ASN A 262 24.75 15.69 6.70
N GLU A 263 23.68 15.19 6.08
CA GLU A 263 23.45 15.38 4.63
C GLU A 263 22.74 16.71 4.42
N ARG A 264 23.50 17.80 4.33
CA ARG A 264 22.96 19.07 3.80
C ARG A 264 22.35 18.78 2.43
N PHE A 265 21.16 19.31 2.16
CA PHE A 265 20.58 19.28 0.82
C PHE A 265 21.65 19.76 -0.17
N LYS A 266 21.86 18.99 -1.24
CA LYS A 266 22.91 19.25 -2.22
C LYS A 266 22.82 20.67 -2.80
N TYR A 267 21.60 21.19 -2.88
CA TYR A 267 21.27 22.54 -3.34
C TYR A 267 20.20 23.15 -2.43
N GLU A 268 20.16 24.48 -2.34
CA GLU A 268 19.10 25.21 -1.65
C GLU A 268 17.73 24.94 -2.30
N PRO A 269 16.64 24.94 -1.51
CA PRO A 269 15.30 24.78 -2.07
C PRO A 269 14.95 25.93 -3.01
N PRO A 270 14.25 25.64 -4.13
CA PRO A 270 13.85 26.68 -5.06
C PRO A 270 12.90 27.66 -4.39
N HIS A 271 12.90 28.91 -4.87
CA HIS A 271 11.99 29.97 -4.40
C HIS A 271 12.07 30.26 -2.89
N ASN A 272 13.21 29.97 -2.25
CA ASN A 272 13.42 30.12 -0.80
C ASN A 272 12.35 29.39 0.03
N LEU A 273 11.85 28.26 -0.49
CA LEU A 273 10.85 27.46 0.20
C LEU A 273 11.41 26.91 1.52
N THR A 274 10.62 27.02 2.58
CA THR A 274 10.95 26.40 3.85
C THR A 274 10.74 24.89 3.75
N ILE A 275 11.68 24.11 4.30
CA ILE A 275 11.60 22.66 4.30
C ILE A 275 10.72 22.17 5.45
N TYR A 276 9.74 21.35 5.10
CA TYR A 276 8.88 20.62 6.01
C TYR A 276 9.09 19.12 5.83
N PHE A 277 8.91 18.37 6.90
CA PHE A 277 8.86 16.91 6.88
C PHE A 277 7.47 16.46 7.30
N GLY A 278 6.90 15.52 6.56
CA GLY A 278 5.54 15.07 6.76
C GLY A 278 5.27 13.68 6.17
N SER A 279 3.99 13.40 6.00
CA SER A 279 3.52 12.13 5.46
C SER A 279 3.65 12.06 3.94
N ALA A 280 3.90 10.85 3.44
CA ALA A 280 3.72 10.53 2.02
C ALA A 280 2.24 10.41 1.62
N TYR A 281 1.35 10.41 2.62
CA TYR A 281 -0.09 10.22 2.48
C TYR A 281 -0.82 11.54 2.68
N TYR A 282 -1.86 11.75 1.89
CA TYR A 282 -2.55 13.03 1.83
C TYR A 282 -4.01 12.90 1.40
N VAL A 283 -4.76 13.99 1.63
CA VAL A 283 -6.05 14.23 1.00
C VAL A 283 -5.99 15.62 0.37
N LEU A 284 -5.91 15.71 -0.96
CA LEU A 284 -5.68 16.98 -1.64
C LEU A 284 -6.92 17.45 -2.38
N ARG A 285 -7.23 18.74 -2.26
CA ARG A 285 -8.31 19.36 -3.03
C ARG A 285 -7.96 19.40 -4.52
N ARG A 286 -8.95 19.24 -5.41
CA ARG A 286 -8.73 19.32 -6.87
C ARG A 286 -7.99 20.58 -7.32
N LYS A 287 -8.36 21.76 -6.80
CA LYS A 287 -7.67 23.02 -7.11
C LYS A 287 -6.20 23.02 -6.67
N PHE A 288 -5.87 22.34 -5.58
CA PHE A 288 -4.48 22.17 -5.15
C PHE A 288 -3.71 21.23 -6.09
N VAL A 289 -4.37 20.20 -6.61
CA VAL A 289 -3.80 19.34 -7.66
C VAL A 289 -3.54 20.14 -8.95
N ASP A 290 -4.47 20.99 -9.37
CA ASP A 290 -4.27 21.88 -10.52
C ASP A 290 -3.03 22.79 -10.31
N PHE A 291 -2.88 23.35 -9.10
CA PHE A 291 -1.70 24.11 -8.70
C PHE A 291 -0.40 23.28 -8.78
N ILE A 292 -0.38 22.06 -8.23
CA ILE A 292 0.79 21.16 -8.28
C ILE A 292 1.24 20.90 -9.72
N LEU A 293 0.29 20.82 -10.66
CA LEU A 293 0.58 20.49 -12.06
C LEU A 293 1.01 21.70 -12.89
N THR A 294 0.63 22.91 -12.50
CA THR A 294 0.74 24.11 -13.33
C THR A 294 1.73 25.14 -12.80
N ASP A 295 1.79 25.36 -11.49
CA ASP A 295 2.61 26.39 -10.85
C ASP A 295 4.11 26.10 -11.02
N VAL A 296 4.89 27.16 -11.27
CA VAL A 296 6.33 27.07 -11.49
C VAL A 296 7.07 26.57 -10.24
N ARG A 297 6.63 26.99 -9.05
CA ARG A 297 7.22 26.59 -7.77
C ARG A 297 7.06 25.10 -7.53
N ALA A 298 5.89 24.54 -7.85
CA ALA A 298 5.64 23.10 -7.74
C ALA A 298 6.52 22.30 -8.71
N LYS A 299 6.66 22.76 -9.96
CA LYS A 299 7.51 22.12 -10.97
C LYS A 299 8.99 22.15 -10.59
N ASP A 300 9.48 23.30 -10.12
CA ASP A 300 10.87 23.46 -9.67
C ASP A 300 11.13 22.64 -8.41
N MET A 301 10.19 22.59 -7.48
CA MET A 301 10.26 21.75 -6.28
C MET A 301 10.35 20.26 -6.64
N LEU A 302 9.61 19.81 -7.67
CA LEU A 302 9.67 18.42 -8.15
C LEU A 302 11.02 18.10 -8.78
N GLN A 303 11.60 19.06 -9.49
CA GLN A 303 12.94 18.95 -10.06
C GLN A 303 14.02 18.89 -8.97
N TRP A 304 13.91 19.73 -7.94
CA TRP A 304 14.81 19.75 -6.79
C TRP A 304 14.72 18.45 -5.97
N SER A 305 13.50 17.89 -5.85
CA SER A 305 13.22 16.63 -5.14
C SER A 305 13.94 15.39 -5.68
N ARG A 306 14.63 15.48 -6.83
CA ARG A 306 15.37 14.34 -7.40
C ARG A 306 16.60 13.94 -6.61
N ASP A 307 17.21 14.92 -5.95
CA ASP A 307 18.46 14.75 -5.19
C ASP A 307 18.19 14.55 -3.69
N ILE A 308 16.95 14.22 -3.32
CA ILE A 308 16.50 14.15 -1.93
C ILE A 308 16.07 12.74 -1.58
N HIS A 309 16.41 12.33 -0.36
CA HIS A 309 15.93 11.08 0.20
C HIS A 309 14.43 11.18 0.56
N SER A 310 13.63 10.21 0.10
CA SER A 310 12.19 10.14 0.38
C SER A 310 11.41 11.45 0.13
N PRO A 311 11.53 12.06 -1.08
CA PRO A 311 10.93 13.36 -1.39
C PRO A 311 9.41 13.39 -1.27
N GLU A 312 8.73 12.23 -1.35
CA GLU A 312 7.30 12.10 -1.10
C GLU A 312 6.88 12.56 0.31
N ARG A 313 7.81 12.56 1.28
CA ARG A 313 7.57 13.05 2.66
C ARG A 313 7.75 14.55 2.82
N HIS A 314 8.26 15.24 1.79
CA HIS A 314 8.55 16.66 1.83
C HIS A 314 7.68 17.43 0.85
N TYR A 315 7.53 16.92 -0.38
CA TYR A 315 6.94 17.63 -1.51
C TYR A 315 5.52 18.16 -1.23
N TRP A 316 4.63 17.31 -0.73
CA TRP A 316 3.23 17.69 -0.52
C TRP A 316 3.06 18.73 0.58
N VAL A 317 3.71 18.49 1.73
CA VAL A 317 3.61 19.37 2.88
C VAL A 317 4.23 20.74 2.58
N ILE A 318 5.40 20.79 1.94
CA ILE A 318 6.07 22.07 1.60
C ILE A 318 5.17 22.93 0.71
N LEU A 319 4.57 22.34 -0.33
CA LEU A 319 3.66 23.08 -1.22
C LEU A 319 2.36 23.49 -0.54
N ASN A 320 1.85 22.71 0.42
CA ASN A 320 0.61 23.04 1.14
C ASN A 320 0.81 24.10 2.23
N ARG A 321 2.07 24.47 2.54
CA ARG A 321 2.43 25.55 3.46
C ARG A 321 2.58 26.92 2.76
N LEU A 322 2.53 26.95 1.42
CA LEU A 322 2.45 28.19 0.66
C LEU A 322 1.09 28.86 0.88
N LYS A 323 1.08 30.06 1.47
CA LYS A 323 -0.15 30.78 1.85
C LYS A 323 -1.10 31.04 0.69
N ASP A 324 -0.57 31.17 -0.52
CA ASP A 324 -1.32 31.44 -1.75
C ASP A 324 -1.71 30.17 -2.51
N ALA A 325 -1.30 28.98 -2.07
CA ALA A 325 -1.71 27.74 -2.71
C ALA A 325 -3.20 27.43 -2.43
N PRO A 326 -3.97 26.90 -3.40
CA PRO A 326 -5.39 26.65 -3.21
C PRO A 326 -5.66 25.60 -2.12
N GLY A 327 -6.38 25.99 -1.07
CA GLY A 327 -6.67 25.09 0.06
C GLY A 327 -5.47 24.84 0.97
N ALA A 328 -4.48 25.73 0.96
CA ALA A 328 -3.31 25.69 1.83
C ALA A 328 -3.66 25.68 3.33
N THR A 329 -2.75 25.10 4.10
CA THR A 329 -2.84 25.03 5.58
C THR A 329 -1.50 25.46 6.18
N PRO A 330 -1.13 26.74 6.12
CA PRO A 330 0.22 27.21 6.46
C PRO A 330 0.63 26.92 7.91
N ASP A 331 -0.33 26.89 8.83
CA ASP A 331 -0.08 26.73 10.26
C ASP A 331 -0.39 25.31 10.79
N ALA A 332 -0.73 24.37 9.89
CA ALA A 332 -0.98 22.99 10.30
C ALA A 332 0.32 22.25 10.62
N GLY A 333 0.27 21.40 11.64
CA GLY A 333 1.26 20.37 11.95
C GLY A 333 0.81 19.01 11.44
N TRP A 334 0.65 18.06 12.35
CA TRP A 334 0.30 16.66 12.08
C TRP A 334 -1.21 16.39 12.01
N GLU A 335 -2.06 17.42 12.03
CA GLU A 335 -3.51 17.24 11.97
C GLU A 335 -3.95 16.63 10.64
N GLY A 336 -5.03 15.85 10.67
CA GLY A 336 -5.68 15.35 9.47
C GLY A 336 -5.95 13.86 9.40
N ASP A 337 -5.40 13.08 10.34
CA ASP A 337 -5.68 11.65 10.59
C ASP A 337 -5.87 10.83 9.30
N VAL A 338 -5.04 11.10 8.29
CA VAL A 338 -5.15 10.53 6.93
C VAL A 338 -4.78 9.05 6.85
N ARG A 339 -4.22 8.51 7.94
CA ARG A 339 -3.82 7.12 8.09
C ARG A 339 -3.65 6.73 9.54
N ALA A 340 -3.98 5.48 9.85
CA ALA A 340 -3.68 4.86 11.14
C ALA A 340 -2.51 3.90 10.97
N ILE A 341 -1.40 4.16 11.67
CA ILE A 341 -0.17 3.34 11.62
C ILE A 341 0.32 3.12 13.06
N LYS A 342 0.74 1.89 13.39
CA LYS A 342 1.19 1.49 14.75
C LYS A 342 2.70 1.29 14.86
N TRP A 343 3.44 2.33 15.18
CA TRP A 343 4.89 2.26 15.20
C TRP A 343 5.43 1.45 16.39
N ARG A 344 6.30 0.46 16.15
CA ARG A 344 6.92 -0.35 17.21
C ARG A 344 7.47 0.48 18.39
N PRO A 345 8.20 1.60 18.18
CA PRO A 345 8.70 2.42 19.29
C PRO A 345 7.61 3.02 20.20
N GLU A 346 6.34 3.00 19.78
CA GLU A 346 5.17 3.53 20.49
C GLU A 346 4.36 2.44 21.21
N GLU A 347 4.76 1.19 21.10
CA GLU A 347 4.18 0.09 21.86
C GLU A 347 4.30 0.33 23.37
N GLY A 348 3.18 0.19 24.09
CA GLY A 348 3.07 0.47 25.52
C GLY A 348 3.01 1.95 25.90
N LYS A 349 3.06 2.87 24.93
CA LYS A 349 2.86 4.32 25.15
C LYS A 349 1.63 4.84 24.42
N GLY A 350 1.61 4.60 23.12
CA GLY A 350 0.58 5.06 22.20
C GLY A 350 -0.33 3.95 21.71
N HIS A 351 0.04 2.67 21.82
CA HIS A 351 -0.85 1.56 21.50
C HIS A 351 -0.40 0.25 22.17
N ASP A 352 -1.32 -0.72 22.28
CA ASP A 352 -1.08 -2.04 22.90
C ASP A 352 -0.29 -3.01 22.00
N GLY A 353 0.63 -2.50 21.18
CA GLY A 353 1.41 -3.32 20.24
C GLY A 353 0.62 -3.89 19.06
N CYS A 354 1.25 -4.86 18.38
CA CYS A 354 0.66 -5.64 17.28
C CYS A 354 0.14 -7.00 17.78
N ARG A 355 -1.07 -7.38 17.36
CA ARG A 355 -1.68 -8.68 17.71
C ARG A 355 -1.22 -9.84 16.78
N GLU A 356 -0.55 -9.53 15.67
CA GLU A 356 -0.08 -10.49 14.65
C GLU A 356 1.40 -10.31 14.26
N ARG A 357 1.87 -11.08 13.26
CA ARG A 357 3.27 -11.10 12.78
C ARG A 357 3.69 -9.74 12.22
N MET A 358 4.79 -9.23 12.75
CA MET A 358 5.43 -8.02 12.25
C MET A 358 6.29 -8.32 11.03
N PHE A 359 6.13 -7.56 9.94
CA PHE A 359 7.02 -7.63 8.78
C PHE A 359 7.98 -6.43 8.78
N LEU A 360 9.29 -6.72 8.78
CA LEU A 360 10.34 -5.72 8.64
C LEU A 360 10.45 -5.29 7.17
N GLY A 361 9.73 -4.24 6.77
CA GLY A 361 10.16 -3.39 5.65
C GLY A 361 11.31 -2.50 6.12
N PRO A 362 12.22 -2.05 5.23
CA PRO A 362 13.21 -1.04 5.61
C PRO A 362 12.48 0.18 6.17
N LEU A 363 12.74 0.49 7.45
CA LEU A 363 12.15 1.61 8.17
C LEU A 363 12.42 2.91 7.42
N PRO A 364 11.41 3.80 7.36
CA PRO A 364 11.72 5.14 7.80
C PRO A 364 10.68 5.61 8.81
N VAL A 365 11.20 5.95 9.99
CA VAL A 365 10.58 6.59 11.15
C VAL A 365 9.41 7.51 10.74
N GLU A 366 8.20 7.20 11.18
CA GLU A 366 7.20 8.22 11.48
C GLU A 366 7.12 8.33 13.01
N GLN A 367 6.83 9.52 13.53
CA GLN A 367 6.58 9.73 14.95
C GLN A 367 5.12 10.17 15.17
N SER A 368 4.51 9.46 16.11
CA SER A 368 3.37 9.69 16.99
C SER A 368 1.98 9.86 16.40
N ILE A 369 1.20 8.77 16.49
CA ILE A 369 -0.22 8.85 16.87
C ILE A 369 -0.38 8.06 18.17
N SER A 370 -0.61 8.75 19.28
CA SER A 370 -1.12 8.12 20.50
C SER A 370 -2.55 7.63 20.24
N VAL A 371 -2.72 6.32 20.12
CA VAL A 371 -4.01 5.63 20.13
C VAL A 371 -4.44 5.45 21.59
N SER A 372 -5.13 6.46 22.13
CA SER A 372 -5.87 6.29 23.38
C SER A 372 -7.15 5.50 23.10
N ALA A 373 -7.44 4.49 23.94
CA ALA A 373 -8.62 3.64 23.85
C ALA A 373 -9.91 4.35 24.35
N ASP A 374 -9.83 5.60 24.81
CA ASP A 374 -10.97 6.32 25.35
C ASP A 374 -11.59 7.27 24.32
N HIS A 375 -12.72 6.82 23.75
CA HIS A 375 -13.90 7.64 23.44
C HIS A 375 -13.68 9.01 22.76
N GLN A 376 -12.88 9.12 21.68
CA GLN A 376 -13.04 10.19 20.65
C GLN A 376 -12.04 10.10 19.47
N TYR A 377 -12.16 9.15 18.53
CA TYR A 377 -11.28 9.18 17.34
C TYR A 377 -12.01 8.86 16.02
N VAL A 378 -12.13 9.90 15.19
CA VAL A 378 -12.74 9.90 13.85
C VAL A 378 -11.61 9.80 12.81
N THR A 379 -11.28 8.57 12.42
CA THR A 379 -10.13 8.23 11.54
C THR A 379 -10.47 8.35 10.06
N VAL A 380 -9.52 8.67 9.16
CA VAL A 380 -9.71 8.53 7.71
C VAL A 380 -8.55 7.71 7.13
N VAL A 381 -8.92 6.65 6.41
CA VAL A 381 -8.11 5.99 5.37
C VAL A 381 -6.89 5.18 5.82
N THR A 382 -7.16 3.88 5.89
CA THR A 382 -6.25 2.76 5.62
C THR A 382 -5.34 2.26 6.74
N ILE A 383 -5.53 1.00 7.11
CA ILE A 383 -4.53 0.19 7.83
C ILE A 383 -3.49 -0.22 6.80
N SER A 384 -2.21 0.11 7.01
CA SER A 384 -1.12 -0.53 6.26
C SER A 384 -0.77 -1.85 6.94
N VAL A 385 -1.05 -2.98 6.28
CA VAL A 385 -0.85 -4.37 6.76
C VAL A 385 0.62 -4.70 7.13
N TYR A 386 1.56 -3.78 6.92
CA TYR A 386 2.98 -3.94 7.26
C TYR A 386 3.36 -3.34 8.61
N VAL A 387 2.40 -2.77 9.32
CA VAL A 387 2.57 -2.22 10.67
C VAL A 387 1.35 -2.62 11.50
N CYS A 388 1.36 -3.91 11.84
CA CYS A 388 0.24 -4.77 12.22
C CYS A 388 -0.73 -5.08 11.04
#